data_AF-A0A7V5YWC6-F1
#
_entry.id   AF-A0A7V5YWC6-F1
#
_cell.length_a   1.000
_cell.length_b   1.000
_cell.length_c   1.000
_cell.angle_alpha   90.00
_cell.angle_beta   90.00
_cell.angle_gamma   90.00
#
_symmetry.space_group_name_H-M   'P 1'
#
loop_
_entity.id
_entity.type
_entity.pdbx_description
1 polymer ?
#
loop_
_entity_poly.entity_id
_entity_poly.type
_entity_poly.pdbx_seq_one_letter_code
_entity_poly.pdbx_strand_id
1 'polypeptide(L)'
;MYERGNELWSLALAARDARRVAEGLQGSGTFDMGDPWALAPDGRYLALVRNAEGQAALSFVALPGGRPQVVARYPGRIDALYWSHDAAQVAFVINRRDERTGDLLEASLRLYNVARQREVTLYQETFTDPSTVRQEMWLEGWVPGNGALYVAQAMDRTDDPGTLYALDAASGQFRLISSDYSLKGGQAVSPAVSRVLLRGRSTGRTSPLYVARAAPDGTLSDIALLSPEDWIVGAVAWRPDGQEVVAERLEAEAHGTFAGHLWLLAPGGSEPRQLTTDPSFREEQPVWTADGRQIIFGRWLAAQPQPAGLWAWDSSTAEVTLLDEAGVRPQAAGKVR
;
A
#
# COMPACT_ATOMS: atom_id res chain seq x y z
N MET A 1 11.47 0.61 6.63
CA MET A 1 10.67 0.71 7.87
C MET A 1 10.00 -0.63 8.10
N TYR A 2 9.74 -1.04 9.34
CA TYR A 2 9.13 -2.34 9.63
C TYR A 2 8.47 -2.33 11.00
N GLU A 3 7.62 -3.31 11.25
CA GLU A 3 6.93 -3.51 12.52
C GLU A 3 7.74 -4.45 13.42
N ARG A 4 7.84 -4.12 14.70
CA ARG A 4 8.43 -4.98 15.73
C ARG A 4 7.48 -5.00 16.93
N GLY A 5 6.73 -6.09 17.07
CA GLY A 5 5.58 -6.13 17.98
C GLY A 5 4.57 -5.04 17.61
N ASN A 6 4.21 -4.18 18.57
CA ASN A 6 3.33 -3.04 18.33
C ASN A 6 4.11 -1.75 18.07
N GLU A 7 5.37 -1.79 17.63
CA GLU A 7 6.16 -0.57 17.43
C GLU A 7 6.67 -0.45 15.99
N LEU A 8 6.87 0.79 15.56
CA LEU A 8 7.44 1.10 14.26
C LEU A 8 8.94 1.39 14.35
N TRP A 9 9.72 0.68 13.54
CA TRP A 9 11.17 0.73 13.52
C TRP A 9 11.73 1.09 12.14
N SER A 10 12.86 1.79 12.13
CA SER A 10 13.70 2.05 10.96
C SER A 10 14.94 1.16 11.05
N LEU A 11 15.41 0.68 9.89
CA LEU A 11 16.63 -0.12 9.79
C LEU A 11 17.53 0.48 8.72
N ALA A 12 18.74 0.89 9.12
CA ALA A 12 19.78 1.25 8.17
C ALA A 12 20.50 -0.03 7.70
N LEU A 13 20.16 -0.52 6.50
CA LEU A 13 20.61 -1.83 5.99
C LEU A 13 22.13 -2.01 5.99
N ALA A 14 22.89 -0.99 5.58
CA ALA A 14 24.36 -1.05 5.53
C ALA A 14 25.00 -1.12 6.93
N ALA A 15 24.42 -0.42 7.90
CA ALA A 15 24.93 -0.38 9.27
C ALA A 15 24.34 -1.47 10.16
N ARG A 16 23.28 -2.16 9.71
CA ARG A 16 22.44 -3.06 10.51
C ARG A 16 21.97 -2.44 11.81
N ASP A 17 21.70 -1.13 11.77
CA ASP A 17 21.29 -0.35 12.92
C ASP A 17 19.77 -0.12 12.90
N ALA A 18 19.10 -0.73 13.86
CA ALA A 18 17.65 -0.68 14.04
C ALA A 18 17.28 0.34 15.11
N ARG A 19 16.39 1.28 14.79
CA ARG A 19 15.95 2.33 15.72
C ARG A 19 14.44 2.46 15.73
N ARG A 20 13.89 2.63 16.93
CA ARG A 20 12.48 2.98 17.10
C ARG A 20 12.22 4.39 16.54
N VAL A 21 11.17 4.54 15.73
CA VAL A 21 10.91 5.78 15.00
C VAL A 21 10.18 6.82 15.85
N ALA A 22 9.19 6.40 16.64
CA ALA A 22 8.62 7.22 17.71
C ALA A 22 7.99 6.37 18.84
N GLU A 23 7.92 6.96 20.03
CA GLU A 23 7.27 6.36 21.19
C GLU A 23 5.74 6.39 21.10
N GLY A 24 5.07 5.34 21.58
CA GLY A 24 3.60 5.28 21.64
C GLY A 24 2.89 5.13 20.29
N LEU A 25 3.63 4.88 19.20
CA LEU A 25 3.09 4.36 17.95
C LEU A 25 2.76 2.89 18.15
N GLN A 26 1.48 2.55 18.12
CA GLN A 26 1.04 1.17 18.03
C GLN A 26 1.01 0.78 16.55
N GLY A 27 1.89 -0.15 16.15
CA GLY A 27 1.90 -0.72 14.81
C GLY A 27 0.58 -1.44 14.55
N SER A 28 -0.02 -1.18 13.40
CA SER A 28 -1.29 -1.79 13.03
C SER A 28 -1.42 -1.97 11.52
N GLY A 29 -0.31 -2.18 10.80
CA GLY A 29 -0.24 -2.20 9.33
C GLY A 29 -0.97 -3.35 8.64
N THR A 30 -2.07 -3.83 9.22
CA THR A 30 -3.07 -4.69 8.61
C THR A 30 -4.35 -3.89 8.36
N PHE A 31 -4.96 -4.17 7.21
CA PHE A 31 -6.16 -3.57 6.62
C PHE A 31 -7.44 -3.51 7.49
N ASP A 32 -7.38 -3.72 8.80
CA ASP A 32 -8.57 -3.72 9.66
C ASP A 32 -8.34 -3.27 11.12
N MET A 33 -7.11 -2.96 11.57
CA MET A 33 -6.86 -2.86 13.02
C MET A 33 -6.01 -1.66 13.50
N GLY A 34 -5.82 -0.59 12.71
CA GLY A 34 -5.37 0.68 13.29
C GLY A 34 -5.05 1.81 12.32
N ASP A 35 -4.11 2.69 12.68
CA ASP A 35 -3.93 4.00 12.06
C ASP A 35 -2.95 4.01 10.87
N PRO A 36 -3.30 4.63 9.74
CA PRO A 36 -2.45 4.63 8.55
C PRO A 36 -1.17 5.44 8.74
N TRP A 37 -0.10 5.00 8.10
CA TRP A 37 1.18 5.70 8.04
C TRP A 37 1.88 5.40 6.71
N ALA A 38 2.72 6.32 6.25
CA ALA A 38 3.51 6.13 5.03
C ALA A 38 4.85 6.87 5.08
N LEU A 39 5.88 6.21 4.57
CA LEU A 39 7.22 6.78 4.41
C LEU A 39 7.28 7.62 3.12
N ALA A 40 7.71 8.88 3.25
CA ALA A 40 7.95 9.76 2.11
C ALA A 40 8.98 9.15 1.14
N PRO A 41 8.80 9.25 -0.19
CA PRO A 41 9.74 8.72 -1.19
C PRO A 41 11.20 9.14 -1.00
N ASP A 42 11.43 10.34 -0.49
CA ASP A 42 12.76 10.88 -0.20
C ASP A 42 13.37 10.36 1.13
N GLY A 43 12.63 9.58 1.91
CA GLY A 43 13.04 9.02 3.19
C GLY A 43 13.19 10.05 4.32
N ARG A 44 12.78 11.30 4.14
CA ARG A 44 12.96 12.38 5.14
C ARG A 44 11.85 12.42 6.19
N TYR A 45 10.64 12.02 5.81
CA TYR A 45 9.45 12.11 6.66
C TYR A 45 8.67 10.81 6.70
N LEU A 46 8.07 10.55 7.86
CA LEU A 46 6.98 9.60 8.03
C LEU A 46 5.69 10.41 8.24
N ALA A 47 4.70 10.18 7.38
CA ALA A 47 3.32 10.59 7.64
C ALA A 47 2.66 9.57 8.55
N LEU A 48 1.96 10.05 9.55
CA LEU A 48 1.30 9.23 10.55
C LEU A 48 -0.08 9.80 10.82
N VAL A 49 -1.07 8.91 10.85
CA VAL A 49 -2.39 9.22 11.37
C VAL A 49 -2.50 8.70 12.80
N ARG A 50 -3.27 9.41 13.62
CA ARG A 50 -3.84 8.87 14.85
C ARG A 50 -5.35 9.08 14.83
N ASN A 51 -6.13 8.01 14.80
CA ASN A 51 -7.58 8.10 14.92
C ASN A 51 -7.99 7.84 16.37
N ALA A 52 -8.87 8.68 16.90
CA ALA A 52 -9.43 8.58 18.24
C ALA A 52 -10.85 9.16 18.23
N GLU A 53 -11.84 8.41 18.73
CA GLU A 53 -13.26 8.79 18.91
C GLU A 53 -13.72 10.00 18.09
N GLY A 54 -14.13 9.74 16.84
CA GLY A 54 -14.68 10.76 15.95
C GLY A 54 -13.69 11.80 15.44
N GLN A 55 -12.39 11.65 15.71
CA GLN A 55 -11.33 12.54 15.24
C GLN A 55 -10.12 11.80 14.69
N ALA A 56 -9.45 12.44 13.74
CA ALA A 56 -8.17 12.01 13.19
C ALA A 56 -7.14 13.13 13.32
N ALA A 57 -5.90 12.78 13.66
CA ALA A 57 -4.77 13.70 13.66
C ALA A 57 -3.73 13.25 12.62
N LEU A 58 -3.42 14.12 11.66
CA LEU A 58 -2.29 13.92 10.75
C LEU A 58 -1.03 14.52 11.39
N SER A 59 0.04 13.73 11.43
CA SER A 59 1.32 14.12 12.01
C SER A 59 2.48 13.76 11.08
N PHE A 60 3.58 14.50 11.18
CA PHE A 60 4.85 14.15 10.56
C PHE A 60 5.93 13.85 11.59
N VAL A 61 6.72 12.81 11.33
CA VAL A 61 7.95 12.51 12.06
C VAL A 61 9.12 12.72 11.10
N ALA A 62 10.06 13.59 11.46
CA ALA A 62 11.33 13.70 10.75
C ALA A 62 12.18 12.45 11.00
N LEU A 63 12.78 11.89 9.96
CA LEU A 63 13.62 10.71 10.05
C LEU A 63 15.10 11.09 10.26
N PRO A 64 15.90 10.24 10.95
CA PRO A 64 15.67 8.82 11.27
C PRO A 64 14.75 8.54 12.48
N GLY A 65 14.30 9.57 13.19
CA GLY A 65 13.33 9.46 14.28
C GLY A 65 13.12 10.81 14.96
N GLY A 66 12.05 10.93 15.75
CA GLY A 66 11.72 12.18 16.44
C GLY A 66 10.33 12.17 17.06
N ARG A 67 9.95 13.30 17.67
CA ARG A 67 8.58 13.48 18.18
C ARG A 67 7.63 13.76 17.02
N PRO A 68 6.49 13.05 16.91
CA PRO A 68 5.46 13.37 15.93
C PRO A 68 4.97 14.81 16.11
N GLN A 69 4.96 15.57 15.03
CA GLN A 69 4.40 16.92 14.97
C GLN A 69 3.02 16.85 14.33
N VAL A 70 1.98 17.14 15.10
CA VAL A 70 0.60 17.22 14.59
C VAL A 70 0.50 18.44 13.68
N VAL A 71 0.16 18.21 12.40
CA VAL A 71 0.01 19.27 11.41
C VAL A 71 -1.44 19.65 11.15
N ALA A 72 -2.37 18.73 11.40
CA ALA A 72 -3.79 18.97 11.24
C ALA A 72 -4.65 17.97 12.04
N ARG A 73 -5.90 18.37 12.32
CA ARG A 73 -6.92 17.54 12.96
C ARG A 73 -8.21 17.63 12.18
N TYR A 74 -8.90 16.50 12.07
CA TYR A 74 -10.09 16.35 11.25
C TYR A 74 -11.19 15.66 12.05
N PRO A 75 -12.47 16.04 11.86
CA PRO A 75 -13.59 15.22 12.30
C PRO A 75 -13.69 13.97 11.40
N GLY A 76 -14.00 12.83 11.99
CA GLY A 76 -14.02 11.53 11.33
C GLY A 76 -12.69 10.78 11.44
N ARG A 77 -12.49 9.83 10.54
CA ARG A 77 -11.33 8.92 10.50
C ARG A 77 -10.56 9.13 9.21
N ILE A 78 -9.23 9.19 9.28
CA ILE A 78 -8.40 9.08 8.07
C ILE A 78 -8.13 7.59 7.84
N ASP A 79 -8.64 7.07 6.73
CA ASP A 79 -8.58 5.64 6.40
C ASP A 79 -7.41 5.28 5.49
N ALA A 80 -6.94 6.23 4.68
CA ALA A 80 -5.80 6.02 3.78
C ALA A 80 -5.02 7.33 3.57
N LEU A 81 -3.70 7.22 3.36
CA LEU A 81 -2.84 8.33 3.01
C LEU A 81 -1.71 7.91 2.07
N TYR A 82 -1.31 8.80 1.16
CA TYR A 82 -0.28 8.57 0.15
C TYR A 82 0.59 9.81 -0.04
N TRP A 83 1.89 9.60 -0.16
CA TRP A 83 2.83 10.64 -0.54
C TRP A 83 2.84 10.84 -2.06
N SER A 84 3.01 12.10 -2.48
CA SER A 84 3.41 12.40 -3.84
C SER A 84 4.79 11.82 -4.12
N HIS A 85 5.04 11.45 -5.38
CA HIS A 85 6.31 10.87 -5.78
C HIS A 85 7.53 11.76 -5.46
N ASP A 86 7.35 13.08 -5.52
CA ASP A 86 8.36 14.09 -5.18
C ASP A 86 8.44 14.41 -3.68
N ALA A 87 7.68 13.71 -2.84
CA ALA A 87 7.58 13.92 -1.39
C ALA A 87 7.13 15.33 -0.96
N ALA A 88 6.53 16.12 -1.85
CA ALA A 88 6.06 17.47 -1.55
C ALA A 88 4.66 17.53 -0.93
N GLN A 89 3.84 16.50 -1.16
CA GLN A 89 2.42 16.49 -0.81
C GLN A 89 1.98 15.14 -0.24
N VAL A 90 0.90 15.16 0.55
CA VAL A 90 0.21 13.97 1.06
C VAL A 90 -1.26 14.04 0.69
N ALA A 91 -1.73 13.06 -0.06
CA ALA A 91 -3.14 12.85 -0.34
C ALA A 91 -3.73 11.91 0.71
N PHE A 92 -4.94 12.16 1.20
CA PHE A 92 -5.58 11.30 2.20
C PHE A 92 -7.11 11.40 2.14
N VAL A 93 -7.77 10.32 2.54
CA VAL A 93 -9.24 10.23 2.61
C VAL A 93 -9.70 10.33 4.05
N ILE A 94 -10.72 11.14 4.27
CA ILE A 94 -11.46 11.20 5.53
C ILE A 94 -12.85 10.64 5.30
N ASN A 95 -13.25 9.68 6.14
CA ASN A 95 -14.61 9.19 6.24
C ASN A 95 -15.15 9.52 7.63
N ARG A 96 -16.24 10.30 7.70
CA ARG A 96 -16.92 10.66 8.94
C ARG A 96 -18.21 9.87 9.04
N ARG A 97 -18.43 9.21 10.17
CA ARG A 97 -19.61 8.36 10.41
C ARG A 97 -20.41 8.86 11.59
N ASP A 98 -21.70 8.53 11.60
CA ASP A 98 -22.55 8.67 12.77
C ASP A 98 -22.11 7.63 13.81
N GLU A 99 -21.80 8.08 15.02
CA GLU A 99 -21.28 7.21 16.08
C GLU A 99 -22.31 6.20 16.58
N ARG A 100 -23.61 6.49 16.43
CA ARG A 100 -24.70 5.65 16.92
C ARG A 100 -25.13 4.62 15.87
N THR A 101 -25.17 5.00 14.59
CA THR A 101 -25.64 4.11 13.51
C THR A 101 -24.52 3.50 12.68
N GLY A 102 -23.32 4.09 12.69
CA GLY A 102 -22.19 3.72 11.85
C GLY A 102 -22.31 4.20 10.40
N ASP A 103 -23.38 4.94 10.07
CA ASP A 103 -23.63 5.39 8.71
C ASP A 103 -22.62 6.47 8.30
N LEU A 104 -22.17 6.41 7.05
CA LEU A 104 -21.28 7.41 6.48
C LEU A 104 -22.03 8.73 6.33
N LEU A 105 -21.52 9.78 6.97
CA LEU A 105 -22.05 11.13 6.92
C LEU A 105 -21.30 11.99 5.91
N GLU A 106 -20.01 11.72 5.71
CA GLU A 106 -19.16 12.49 4.81
C GLU A 106 -17.97 11.66 4.34
N ALA A 107 -17.62 11.81 3.07
CA ALA A 107 -16.36 11.34 2.49
C ALA A 107 -15.64 12.52 1.85
N SER A 108 -14.36 12.70 2.15
CA SER A 108 -13.56 13.76 1.53
C SER A 108 -12.15 13.30 1.17
N LEU A 109 -11.61 13.86 0.09
CA LEU A 109 -10.24 13.64 -0.37
C LEU A 109 -9.51 14.97 -0.32
N ARG A 110 -8.40 14.98 0.41
CA ARG A 110 -7.60 16.17 0.69
C ARG A 110 -6.17 15.99 0.26
N LEU A 111 -5.53 17.12 -0.04
CA LEU A 111 -4.13 17.22 -0.42
C LEU A 111 -3.43 18.20 0.51
N TYR A 112 -2.50 17.72 1.33
CA TYR A 112 -1.68 18.55 2.21
C TYR A 112 -0.32 18.82 1.57
N ASN A 113 0.05 20.09 1.39
CA ASN A 113 1.37 20.50 0.95
C ASN A 113 2.30 20.69 2.16
N VAL A 114 3.38 19.90 2.19
CA VAL A 114 4.27 19.83 3.35
C VAL A 114 5.05 21.13 3.57
N ALA A 115 5.61 21.71 2.51
CA ALA A 115 6.44 22.91 2.61
C ALA A 115 5.62 24.17 2.94
N ARG A 116 4.41 24.28 2.37
CA ARG A 116 3.52 25.44 2.57
C ARG A 116 2.65 25.31 3.81
N GLN A 117 2.59 24.12 4.42
CA GLN A 117 1.68 23.80 5.51
C GLN A 117 0.23 24.21 5.20
N ARG A 118 -0.21 23.89 3.98
CA ARG A 118 -1.54 24.23 3.48
C ARG A 118 -2.19 23.01 2.89
N GLU A 119 -3.49 22.90 3.11
CA GLU A 119 -4.31 21.86 2.50
C GLU A 119 -5.26 22.43 1.45
N VAL A 120 -5.66 21.55 0.54
CA VAL A 120 -6.74 21.77 -0.42
C VAL A 120 -7.67 20.57 -0.36
N THR A 121 -8.98 20.81 -0.29
CA THR A 121 -10.00 19.77 -0.47
C THR A 121 -10.21 19.56 -1.96
N LEU A 122 -9.91 18.36 -2.46
CA LEU A 122 -10.09 18.01 -3.87
C LEU A 122 -11.51 17.52 -4.13
N TYR A 123 -12.11 16.85 -3.16
CA TYR A 123 -13.47 16.34 -3.22
C TYR A 123 -14.07 16.24 -1.81
N GLN A 124 -15.37 16.49 -1.72
CA GLN A 124 -16.16 16.30 -0.51
C GLN A 124 -17.62 16.03 -0.87
N GLU A 125 -18.18 14.99 -0.27
CA GLU A 125 -19.60 14.65 -0.38
C GLU A 125 -20.18 14.42 1.01
N THR A 126 -21.43 14.84 1.21
CA THR A 126 -22.16 14.71 2.47
C THR A 126 -23.43 13.92 2.22
N PHE A 127 -23.69 12.94 3.07
CA PHE A 127 -24.80 12.01 2.92
C PHE A 127 -25.88 12.33 3.96
N THR A 128 -27.10 12.57 3.49
CA THR A 128 -28.25 12.91 4.33
C THR A 128 -29.25 11.77 4.50
N ASP A 129 -29.15 10.72 3.69
CA ASP A 129 -30.03 9.55 3.71
C ASP A 129 -29.21 8.27 3.93
N PRO A 130 -29.42 7.54 5.05
CA PRO A 130 -28.74 6.26 5.32
C PRO A 130 -29.02 5.16 4.28
N SER A 131 -30.07 5.31 3.46
CA SER A 131 -30.51 4.33 2.46
C SER A 131 -29.93 4.57 1.06
N THR A 132 -29.35 5.74 0.78
CA THR A 132 -28.59 5.95 -0.46
C THR A 132 -27.27 5.18 -0.41
N VAL A 133 -26.95 4.50 -1.51
CA VAL A 133 -25.76 3.64 -1.71
C VAL A 133 -24.54 4.16 -0.94
N ARG A 134 -24.00 3.32 -0.04
CA ARG A 134 -22.87 3.68 0.82
C ARG A 134 -21.60 3.80 -0.03
N GLN A 135 -21.18 5.04 -0.31
CA GLN A 135 -20.00 5.32 -1.10
C GLN A 135 -18.79 5.48 -0.18
N GLU A 136 -18.06 4.40 0.06
CA GLU A 136 -16.76 4.51 0.73
C GLU A 136 -15.71 4.87 -0.32
N MET A 137 -14.95 5.93 -0.06
CA MET A 137 -13.80 6.26 -0.88
C MET A 137 -12.57 5.55 -0.36
N TRP A 138 -11.83 4.94 -1.28
CA TRP A 138 -10.55 4.30 -1.05
C TRP A 138 -9.52 4.93 -1.98
N LEU A 139 -8.38 5.34 -1.43
CA LEU A 139 -7.25 5.74 -2.25
C LEU A 139 -6.47 4.48 -2.60
N GLU A 140 -6.30 4.22 -3.90
CA GLU A 140 -5.66 3.01 -4.42
C GLU A 140 -4.21 3.28 -4.85
N GLY A 141 -3.84 4.53 -5.12
CA GLY A 141 -2.46 4.87 -5.46
C GLY A 141 -2.30 6.28 -6.01
N TRP A 142 -1.05 6.70 -6.23
CA TRP A 142 -0.70 7.97 -6.84
C TRP A 142 0.24 7.74 -8.03
N VAL A 143 -0.16 8.19 -9.23
CA VAL A 143 0.68 8.13 -10.42
C VAL A 143 1.79 9.19 -10.38
N PRO A 144 3.07 8.81 -10.57
CA PRO A 144 4.17 9.76 -10.75
C PRO A 144 3.96 10.67 -11.96
N GLY A 145 4.47 11.90 -11.88
CA GLY A 145 4.48 12.87 -12.99
C GLY A 145 3.58 14.08 -12.74
N ASN A 146 2.27 13.95 -12.95
CA ASN A 146 1.37 15.10 -13.09
C ASN A 146 0.32 15.27 -11.97
N GLY A 147 0.37 14.48 -10.91
CA GLY A 147 -0.57 14.63 -9.79
C GLY A 147 -1.89 13.85 -9.95
N ALA A 148 -1.99 12.87 -10.85
CA ALA A 148 -3.17 12.01 -10.92
C ALA A 148 -3.20 11.01 -9.75
N LEU A 149 -4.29 11.03 -8.97
CA LEU A 149 -4.57 10.09 -7.90
C LEU A 149 -5.51 9.00 -8.43
N TYR A 150 -5.21 7.74 -8.20
CA TYR A 150 -6.19 6.66 -8.39
C TYR A 150 -7.04 6.53 -7.13
N VAL A 151 -8.34 6.73 -7.31
CA VAL A 151 -9.33 6.62 -6.27
C VAL A 151 -10.28 5.49 -6.67
N ALA A 152 -10.35 4.43 -5.87
CA ALA A 152 -11.47 3.50 -5.98
C ALA A 152 -12.62 4.04 -5.15
N GLN A 153 -13.80 4.05 -5.74
CA GLN A 153 -15.03 4.28 -4.99
C GLN A 153 -15.73 2.93 -4.85
N ALA A 154 -15.78 2.40 -3.63
CA ALA A 154 -16.45 1.13 -3.37
C ALA A 154 -17.96 1.37 -3.25
N MET A 155 -18.73 0.51 -3.95
CA MET A 155 -20.15 0.33 -3.68
C MET A 155 -20.30 -0.75 -2.60
N ASP A 156 -21.28 -0.56 -1.72
CA ASP A 156 -21.49 -1.26 -0.45
C ASP A 156 -21.41 -2.80 -0.48
N ARG A 157 -20.98 -3.36 0.67
CA ARG A 157 -20.93 -4.78 1.10
C ARG A 157 -19.98 -5.73 0.36
N THR A 158 -18.77 -5.81 0.91
CA THR A 158 -17.83 -6.96 0.97
C THR A 158 -17.38 -7.66 -0.32
N ASP A 159 -18.12 -7.59 -1.42
CA ASP A 159 -17.89 -8.38 -2.62
C ASP A 159 -17.95 -7.58 -3.94
N ASP A 160 -18.22 -6.27 -3.90
CA ASP A 160 -18.26 -5.43 -5.11
C ASP A 160 -16.94 -4.64 -5.29
N PRO A 161 -16.08 -4.99 -6.27
CA PRO A 161 -14.85 -4.26 -6.54
C PRO A 161 -15.22 -2.90 -7.16
N GLY A 162 -15.07 -1.84 -6.36
CA GLY A 162 -15.45 -0.48 -6.70
C GLY A 162 -14.99 0.02 -8.07
N THR A 163 -15.69 1.04 -8.57
CA THR A 163 -15.34 1.73 -9.81
C THR A 163 -14.00 2.46 -9.64
N LEU A 164 -13.07 2.27 -10.58
CA LEU A 164 -11.77 2.92 -10.55
C LEU A 164 -11.85 4.28 -11.26
N TYR A 165 -11.49 5.33 -10.54
CA TYR A 165 -11.37 6.69 -11.07
C TYR A 165 -9.93 7.18 -11.02
N ALA A 166 -9.58 8.04 -11.97
CA ALA A 166 -8.45 8.92 -11.86
C ALA A 166 -8.96 10.30 -11.47
N LEU A 167 -8.35 10.89 -10.45
CA LEU A 167 -8.57 12.25 -10.03
C LEU A 167 -7.36 13.10 -10.42
N ASP A 168 -7.61 14.17 -11.15
CA ASP A 168 -6.60 15.20 -11.40
C ASP A 168 -6.47 16.08 -10.15
N ALA A 169 -5.33 16.02 -9.44
CA ALA A 169 -5.15 16.77 -8.19
C ALA A 169 -5.03 18.29 -8.38
N ALA A 170 -4.85 18.79 -9.60
CA ALA A 170 -4.81 20.23 -9.86
C ALA A 170 -6.22 20.82 -10.03
N SER A 171 -7.11 20.07 -10.67
CA SER A 171 -8.46 20.51 -11.03
C SER A 171 -9.58 19.90 -10.17
N GLY A 172 -9.30 18.82 -9.44
CA GLY A 172 -10.30 18.07 -8.68
C GLY A 172 -11.28 17.28 -9.57
N GLN A 173 -10.98 17.14 -10.87
CA GLN A 173 -11.86 16.46 -11.82
C GLN A 173 -11.65 14.94 -11.78
N PHE A 174 -12.76 14.21 -11.64
CA PHE A 174 -12.79 12.74 -11.74
C PHE A 174 -12.97 12.30 -13.17
N ARG A 175 -12.29 11.21 -13.52
CA ARG A 175 -12.47 10.48 -14.76
C ARG A 175 -12.62 8.99 -14.45
N LEU A 176 -13.68 8.40 -15.00
CA LEU A 176 -13.86 6.95 -14.97
C LEU A 176 -12.73 6.27 -15.76
N ILE A 177 -11.99 5.38 -15.10
CA ILE A 177 -10.90 4.61 -15.72
C ILE A 177 -11.37 3.21 -16.09
N SER A 178 -12.09 2.57 -15.17
CA SER A 178 -12.69 1.28 -15.42
C SER A 178 -13.93 1.11 -14.55
N SER A 179 -15.01 0.66 -15.19
CA SER A 179 -16.17 0.06 -14.52
C SER A 179 -16.15 -1.47 -14.67
N ASP A 180 -15.06 -2.03 -15.21
CA ASP A 180 -14.90 -3.47 -15.38
C ASP A 180 -14.46 -4.10 -14.06
N TYR A 181 -15.40 -4.84 -13.47
CA TYR A 181 -15.34 -5.54 -12.18
C TYR A 181 -14.32 -6.69 -12.14
N SER A 182 -13.58 -6.95 -13.22
CA SER A 182 -12.52 -7.96 -13.26
C SER A 182 -11.22 -7.52 -12.57
N LEU A 183 -11.09 -6.25 -12.17
CA LEU A 183 -9.88 -5.70 -11.57
C LEU A 183 -10.16 -5.04 -10.20
N LYS A 184 -9.43 -5.43 -9.15
CA LYS A 184 -9.37 -4.78 -7.83
C LYS A 184 -8.09 -3.95 -7.71
N GLY A 185 -8.23 -2.64 -7.58
CA GLY A 185 -7.20 -1.74 -7.02
C GLY A 185 -5.90 -1.60 -7.81
N GLY A 186 -5.21 -0.48 -7.60
CA GLY A 186 -3.93 -0.13 -8.22
C GLY A 186 -2.77 -0.34 -7.26
N GLN A 187 -2.42 -1.58 -6.90
CA GLN A 187 -1.59 -1.88 -5.73
C GLN A 187 -0.18 -1.27 -5.74
N ALA A 188 0.37 -0.94 -6.91
CA ALA A 188 1.62 -0.22 -7.00
C ALA A 188 1.80 0.46 -8.35
N VAL A 189 2.21 1.73 -8.33
CA VAL A 189 2.65 2.44 -9.52
C VAL A 189 4.17 2.34 -9.65
N SER A 190 4.63 1.92 -10.82
CA SER A 190 6.06 1.89 -11.15
C SER A 190 6.60 3.32 -11.26
N PRO A 191 7.62 3.69 -10.46
CA PRO A 191 8.22 5.03 -10.47
C PRO A 191 8.80 5.46 -11.82
N ALA A 192 9.37 4.51 -12.58
CA ALA A 192 10.23 4.82 -13.71
C ALA A 192 9.54 4.78 -15.09
N VAL A 193 8.43 4.05 -15.24
CA VAL A 193 7.86 3.72 -16.56
C VAL A 193 6.34 3.91 -16.67
N SER A 194 5.70 4.61 -15.72
CA SER A 194 4.26 4.88 -15.71
C SER A 194 3.43 3.61 -15.95
N ARG A 195 3.71 2.56 -15.17
CA ARG A 195 2.94 1.30 -15.18
C ARG A 195 2.24 1.09 -13.85
N VAL A 196 1.07 0.47 -13.87
CA VAL A 196 0.26 0.19 -12.69
C VAL A 196 0.02 -1.31 -12.61
N LEU A 197 0.10 -1.85 -11.40
CA LEU A 197 -0.33 -3.21 -11.11
C LEU A 197 -1.79 -3.23 -10.73
N LEU A 198 -2.54 -4.14 -11.33
CA LEU A 198 -3.97 -4.31 -11.12
C LEU A 198 -4.20 -5.75 -10.69
N ARG A 199 -4.93 -5.98 -9.60
CA ARG A 199 -5.24 -7.34 -9.15
C ARG A 199 -6.48 -7.85 -9.88
N GLY A 200 -6.44 -9.06 -10.41
CA GLY A 200 -7.60 -9.72 -10.99
C GLY A 200 -8.64 -10.09 -9.93
N ARG A 201 -9.91 -10.15 -10.35
CA ARG A 201 -11.03 -10.56 -9.50
C ARG A 201 -10.72 -11.90 -8.84
N SER A 202 -10.80 -11.92 -7.51
CA SER A 202 -10.67 -13.16 -6.76
C SER A 202 -11.90 -14.02 -7.03
N THR A 203 -11.68 -15.21 -7.59
CA THR A 203 -12.74 -16.24 -7.73
C THR A 203 -12.75 -17.20 -6.54
N GLY A 204 -12.05 -16.85 -5.44
CA GLY A 204 -11.79 -17.73 -4.30
C GLY A 204 -10.72 -18.79 -4.57
N ARG A 205 -10.39 -19.05 -5.84
CA ARG A 205 -9.34 -20.01 -6.26
C ARG A 205 -8.17 -19.36 -6.97
N THR A 206 -8.37 -18.18 -7.55
CA THR A 206 -7.35 -17.43 -8.28
C THR A 206 -7.53 -15.94 -8.03
N SER A 207 -6.43 -15.19 -8.07
CA SER A 207 -6.38 -13.72 -8.09
C SER A 207 -5.08 -13.32 -8.82
N PRO A 208 -5.06 -13.42 -10.16
CA PRO A 208 -3.85 -13.14 -10.92
C PRO A 208 -3.52 -11.65 -10.92
N LEU A 209 -2.30 -11.32 -11.33
CA LEU A 209 -1.81 -9.95 -11.42
C LEU A 209 -1.80 -9.50 -12.89
N TYR A 210 -2.27 -8.28 -13.12
CA TYR A 210 -2.19 -7.59 -14.41
C TYR A 210 -1.26 -6.39 -14.30
N VAL A 211 -0.71 -5.98 -15.43
CA VAL A 211 0.05 -4.74 -15.60
C VAL A 211 -0.60 -3.91 -16.69
N ALA A 212 -0.69 -2.61 -16.46
CA ALA A 212 -1.19 -1.66 -17.44
C ALA A 212 -0.22 -0.48 -17.58
N ARG A 213 -0.22 0.15 -18.75
CA ARG A 213 0.39 1.45 -18.94
C ARG A 213 -0.58 2.53 -18.45
N ALA A 214 -0.08 3.42 -17.61
CA ALA A 214 -0.81 4.60 -17.17
C ALA A 214 -0.33 5.83 -17.95
N ALA A 215 -1.25 6.50 -18.62
CA ALA A 215 -0.99 7.81 -19.20
C ALA A 215 -1.02 8.90 -18.10
N PRO A 216 -0.42 10.08 -18.35
CA PRO A 216 -0.39 11.17 -17.36
C PRO A 216 -1.78 11.67 -16.94
N ASP A 217 -2.80 11.42 -17.76
CA ASP A 217 -4.20 11.78 -17.50
C ASP A 217 -4.98 10.66 -16.78
N GLY A 218 -4.25 9.66 -16.26
CA GLY A 218 -4.77 8.53 -15.50
C GLY A 218 -5.33 7.38 -16.34
N THR A 219 -5.48 7.54 -17.65
CA THR A 219 -6.02 6.49 -18.52
C THR A 219 -5.11 5.26 -18.56
N LEU A 220 -5.71 4.07 -18.59
CA LEU A 220 -5.00 2.80 -18.65
C LEU A 220 -5.08 2.22 -20.07
N SER A 221 -3.93 1.77 -20.58
CA SER A 221 -3.82 1.04 -21.84
C SER A 221 -2.92 -0.18 -21.68
N ASP A 222 -2.84 -1.02 -22.71
CA ASP A 222 -1.95 -2.18 -22.75
C ASP A 222 -2.08 -3.10 -21.53
N ILE A 223 -3.32 -3.31 -21.06
CA ILE A 223 -3.60 -4.19 -19.92
C ILE A 223 -3.25 -5.63 -20.32
N ALA A 224 -2.28 -6.19 -19.64
CA ALA A 224 -1.79 -7.54 -19.91
C ALA A 224 -1.67 -8.33 -18.61
N LEU A 225 -1.93 -9.63 -18.71
CA LEU A 225 -1.69 -10.57 -17.61
C LEU A 225 -0.17 -10.64 -17.32
N LEU A 226 0.20 -10.47 -16.06
CA LEU A 226 1.59 -10.46 -15.59
C LEU A 226 1.97 -11.75 -14.82
N SER A 227 1.02 -12.37 -14.13
CA SER A 227 1.21 -13.68 -13.49
C SER A 227 0.42 -14.76 -14.23
N PRO A 228 0.75 -16.05 -14.09
CA PRO A 228 -0.15 -17.13 -14.51
C PRO A 228 -1.57 -16.95 -13.94
N GLU A 229 -2.59 -17.35 -14.71
CA GLU A 229 -4.02 -17.11 -14.39
C GLU A 229 -4.49 -17.88 -13.15
N ASP A 230 -3.84 -19.00 -12.86
CA ASP A 230 -4.16 -19.90 -11.76
C ASP A 230 -3.53 -19.47 -10.42
N TRP A 231 -2.78 -18.37 -10.41
CA TRP A 231 -2.15 -17.87 -9.20
C TRP A 231 -3.13 -17.16 -8.28
N ILE A 232 -2.89 -17.29 -6.98
CA ILE A 232 -3.42 -16.37 -5.97
C ILE A 232 -2.27 -15.44 -5.59
N VAL A 233 -2.34 -14.17 -6.02
CA VAL A 233 -1.29 -13.19 -5.76
C VAL A 233 -1.62 -12.39 -4.50
N GLY A 234 -0.73 -12.51 -3.51
CA GLY A 234 -0.73 -11.73 -2.27
C GLY A 234 -0.09 -10.36 -2.46
N ALA A 235 0.77 -9.95 -1.53
CA ALA A 235 1.45 -8.66 -1.62
C ALA A 235 2.44 -8.60 -2.80
N VAL A 236 2.57 -7.41 -3.41
CA VAL A 236 3.47 -7.15 -4.54
C VAL A 236 4.37 -5.94 -4.27
N ALA A 237 5.48 -5.82 -5.00
CA ALA A 237 6.27 -4.59 -5.06
C ALA A 237 7.05 -4.48 -6.38
N TRP A 238 7.05 -3.28 -6.97
CA TRP A 238 7.93 -2.94 -8.09
C TRP A 238 9.38 -2.85 -7.65
N ARG A 239 10.28 -3.36 -8.49
CA ARG A 239 11.66 -2.93 -8.50
C ARG A 239 11.72 -1.45 -8.93
N PRO A 240 12.58 -0.61 -8.34
CA PRO A 240 12.59 0.83 -8.61
C PRO A 240 12.77 1.22 -10.09
N ASP A 241 13.46 0.38 -10.87
CA ASP A 241 13.67 0.55 -12.31
C ASP A 241 12.43 0.19 -13.17
N GLY A 242 11.40 -0.40 -12.57
CA GLY A 242 10.17 -0.83 -13.23
C GLY A 242 10.31 -2.07 -14.13
N GLN A 243 11.44 -2.78 -14.08
CA GLN A 243 11.68 -3.95 -14.93
C GLN A 243 11.12 -5.24 -14.34
N GLU A 244 11.03 -5.33 -13.03
CA GLU A 244 10.62 -6.53 -12.31
C GLU A 244 9.62 -6.19 -11.21
N VAL A 245 8.77 -7.18 -10.89
CA VAL A 245 7.85 -7.15 -9.77
C VAL A 245 8.16 -8.36 -8.90
N VAL A 246 8.35 -8.14 -7.60
CA VAL A 246 8.28 -9.24 -6.64
C VAL A 246 6.83 -9.42 -6.23
N ALA A 247 6.36 -10.67 -6.26
CA ALA A 247 5.01 -11.05 -5.88
C ALA A 247 5.07 -12.19 -4.86
N GLU A 248 4.20 -12.11 -3.87
CA GLU A 248 3.84 -13.23 -3.02
C GLU A 248 2.85 -14.12 -3.79
N ARG A 249 3.25 -15.36 -4.05
CA ARG A 249 2.34 -16.39 -4.55
C ARG A 249 1.82 -17.18 -3.35
N LEU A 250 0.51 -17.11 -3.16
CA LEU A 250 -0.20 -17.85 -2.13
C LEU A 250 -0.62 -19.21 -2.68
N GLU A 251 -0.26 -20.27 -1.97
CA GLU A 251 -0.69 -21.63 -2.23
C GLU A 251 -1.70 -22.04 -1.17
N ALA A 252 -2.90 -22.43 -1.61
CA ALA A 252 -3.94 -22.88 -0.69
C ALA A 252 -3.55 -24.22 -0.06
N GLU A 253 -3.44 -24.26 1.26
CA GLU A 253 -3.19 -25.47 2.02
C GLU A 253 -4.49 -26.00 2.66
N ALA A 254 -4.42 -27.23 3.19
CA ALA A 254 -5.50 -27.80 3.98
C ALA A 254 -5.84 -26.87 5.17
N HIS A 255 -7.14 -26.69 5.44
CA HIS A 255 -7.67 -25.79 6.49
C HIS A 255 -7.58 -24.28 6.21
N GLY A 256 -7.31 -23.86 4.97
CA GLY A 256 -7.42 -22.45 4.56
C GLY A 256 -6.23 -21.58 4.99
N THR A 257 -5.12 -22.20 5.40
CA THR A 257 -3.82 -21.52 5.47
C THR A 257 -3.26 -21.32 4.08
N PHE A 258 -2.51 -20.23 3.89
CA PHE A 258 -1.76 -20.00 2.66
C PHE A 258 -0.26 -20.06 2.96
N ALA A 259 0.47 -20.93 2.26
CA ALA A 259 1.91 -20.80 2.14
C ALA A 259 2.21 -19.73 1.10
N GLY A 260 2.98 -18.72 1.48
CA GLY A 260 3.42 -17.64 0.60
C GLY A 260 4.89 -17.84 0.27
N HIS A 261 5.23 -17.92 -1.02
CA HIS A 261 6.62 -17.82 -1.48
C HIS A 261 6.79 -16.63 -2.41
N LEU A 262 8.01 -16.11 -2.49
CA LEU A 262 8.33 -14.94 -3.29
C LEU A 262 8.72 -15.36 -4.70
N TRP A 263 8.16 -14.66 -5.68
CA TRP A 263 8.40 -14.86 -7.10
C TRP A 263 8.73 -13.54 -7.77
N LEU A 264 9.59 -13.57 -8.78
CA LEU A 264 9.78 -12.46 -9.70
C LEU A 264 8.93 -12.64 -10.95
N LEU A 265 8.29 -11.55 -11.32
CA LEU A 265 7.51 -11.41 -12.54
C LEU A 265 8.13 -10.29 -13.37
N ALA A 266 8.26 -10.51 -14.68
CA ALA A 266 8.73 -9.49 -15.61
C ALA A 266 7.60 -9.13 -16.58
N PRO A 267 7.22 -7.84 -16.68
CA PRO A 267 6.26 -7.39 -17.68
C PRO A 267 6.67 -7.63 -19.15
N GLY A 268 7.93 -7.98 -19.40
CA GLY A 268 8.42 -8.39 -20.72
C GLY A 268 8.01 -9.81 -21.14
N GLY A 269 7.28 -10.55 -20.30
CA GLY A 269 6.75 -11.87 -20.61
C GLY A 269 7.74 -13.02 -20.42
N SER A 270 8.79 -12.84 -19.61
CA SER A 270 9.62 -13.98 -19.18
C SER A 270 8.87 -14.83 -18.16
N GLU A 271 9.18 -16.12 -18.12
CA GLU A 271 8.63 -17.04 -17.13
C GLU A 271 8.85 -16.55 -15.69
N PRO A 272 7.86 -16.71 -14.79
CA PRO A 272 8.02 -16.40 -13.38
C PRO A 272 9.18 -17.16 -12.74
N ARG A 273 9.96 -16.48 -11.91
CA ARG A 273 11.11 -17.08 -11.21
C ARG A 273 10.89 -17.12 -9.71
N GLN A 274 10.87 -18.31 -9.13
CA GLN A 274 10.78 -18.48 -7.68
C GLN A 274 12.08 -18.02 -7.01
N LEU A 275 11.96 -17.26 -5.91
CA LEU A 275 13.09 -16.76 -5.11
C LEU A 275 13.28 -17.54 -3.82
N THR A 276 12.18 -17.92 -3.17
CA THR A 276 12.19 -18.65 -1.89
C THR A 276 11.55 -20.02 -2.06
N THR A 277 12.20 -21.05 -1.51
CA THR A 277 11.83 -22.45 -1.75
C THR A 277 11.84 -23.31 -0.49
N ASP A 278 12.11 -22.73 0.69
CA ASP A 278 12.15 -23.49 1.94
C ASP A 278 10.73 -23.71 2.46
N PRO A 279 10.22 -24.96 2.48
CA PRO A 279 8.85 -25.26 2.88
C PRO A 279 8.61 -25.08 4.39
N SER A 280 9.67 -24.91 5.19
CA SER A 280 9.57 -24.65 6.63
C SER A 280 9.05 -23.25 6.92
N PHE A 281 9.06 -22.37 5.91
CA PHE A 281 8.74 -20.97 6.04
C PHE A 281 7.74 -20.52 4.99
N ARG A 282 7.06 -19.42 5.33
CA ARG A 282 6.29 -18.60 4.39
C ARG A 282 6.77 -17.17 4.48
N GLU A 283 6.78 -16.49 3.34
CA GLU A 283 7.22 -15.11 3.19
C GLU A 283 6.06 -14.21 2.80
N GLU A 284 6.02 -13.02 3.40
CA GLU A 284 4.95 -12.06 3.14
C GLU A 284 5.47 -10.63 3.03
N GLN A 285 4.67 -9.78 2.38
CA GLN A 285 4.87 -8.33 2.28
C GLN A 285 6.24 -7.89 1.74
N PRO A 286 6.72 -8.43 0.61
CA PRO A 286 8.04 -8.10 0.09
C PRO A 286 8.15 -6.63 -0.34
N VAL A 287 9.31 -6.01 -0.14
CA VAL A 287 9.63 -4.67 -0.62
C VAL A 287 11.02 -4.63 -1.24
N TRP A 288 11.20 -3.84 -2.29
CA TRP A 288 12.53 -3.61 -2.85
C TRP A 288 13.26 -2.49 -2.11
N THR A 289 14.58 -2.62 -2.00
CA THR A 289 15.44 -1.49 -1.65
C THR A 289 15.44 -0.45 -2.77
N ALA A 290 15.67 0.82 -2.43
CA ALA A 290 15.63 1.93 -3.40
C ALA A 290 16.70 1.80 -4.51
N ASP A 291 17.81 1.12 -4.23
CA ASP A 291 18.85 0.79 -5.22
C ASP A 291 18.52 -0.45 -6.07
N GLY A 292 17.39 -1.11 -5.80
CA GLY A 292 16.91 -2.29 -6.52
C GLY A 292 17.80 -3.52 -6.37
N ARG A 293 18.64 -3.60 -5.32
CA ARG A 293 19.58 -4.72 -5.12
C ARG A 293 19.05 -5.81 -4.19
N GLN A 294 18.16 -5.48 -3.27
CA GLN A 294 17.67 -6.42 -2.28
C GLN A 294 16.15 -6.38 -2.16
N ILE A 295 15.58 -7.52 -1.79
CA ILE A 295 14.17 -7.65 -1.42
C ILE A 295 14.11 -7.91 0.07
N ILE A 296 13.40 -7.06 0.80
CA ILE A 296 13.17 -7.19 2.25
C ILE A 296 11.77 -7.74 2.46
N PHE A 297 11.61 -8.75 3.31
CA PHE A 297 10.33 -9.42 3.55
C PHE A 297 10.19 -9.91 4.98
N GLY A 298 8.96 -10.10 5.43
CA GLY A 298 8.68 -10.82 6.67
C GLY A 298 8.69 -12.32 6.41
N ARG A 299 9.28 -13.09 7.32
CA ARG A 299 9.26 -14.55 7.27
C ARG A 299 8.54 -15.10 8.49
N TRP A 300 7.77 -16.15 8.30
CA TRP A 300 7.01 -16.85 9.33
C TRP A 300 7.26 -18.34 9.23
N LEU A 301 7.13 -19.05 10.34
CA LEU A 301 7.08 -20.50 10.29
C LEU A 301 5.84 -20.93 9.49
N ALA A 302 5.98 -21.90 8.59
CA ALA A 302 4.85 -22.37 7.78
C ALA A 302 3.77 -23.02 8.66
N ALA A 303 4.20 -23.86 9.60
CA ALA A 303 3.29 -24.62 10.48
C ALA A 303 2.70 -23.82 11.66
N GLN A 304 3.14 -22.58 11.91
CA GLN A 304 2.75 -21.81 13.09
C GLN A 304 2.59 -20.32 12.77
N PRO A 305 1.68 -19.58 13.43
CA PRO A 305 1.55 -18.13 13.26
C PRO A 305 2.64 -17.37 14.04
N GLN A 306 3.89 -17.85 14.02
CA GLN A 306 5.03 -17.24 14.68
C GLN A 306 5.98 -16.61 13.65
N PRO A 307 6.40 -15.33 13.85
CA PRO A 307 7.36 -14.71 12.97
C PRO A 307 8.74 -15.35 13.17
N ALA A 308 9.43 -15.61 12.07
CA ALA A 308 10.84 -15.99 12.01
C ALA A 308 11.75 -14.77 11.76
N GLY A 309 11.17 -13.57 11.69
CA GLY A 309 11.87 -12.29 11.61
C GLY A 309 11.76 -11.59 10.25
N LEU A 310 12.56 -10.54 10.11
CA LEU A 310 12.72 -9.73 8.92
C LEU A 310 13.95 -10.19 8.18
N TRP A 311 13.82 -10.45 6.89
CA TRP A 311 14.88 -11.05 6.07
C TRP A 311 15.13 -10.23 4.80
N ALA A 312 16.32 -10.36 4.24
CA ALA A 312 16.69 -9.82 2.94
C ALA A 312 17.09 -10.95 2.00
N TRP A 313 16.60 -10.91 0.76
CA TRP A 313 17.14 -11.66 -0.37
C TRP A 313 18.00 -10.74 -1.22
N ASP A 314 19.23 -11.14 -1.51
CA ASP A 314 20.18 -10.37 -2.31
C ASP A 314 20.12 -10.80 -3.78
N SER A 315 19.90 -9.84 -4.69
CA SER A 315 19.77 -10.13 -6.12
C SER A 315 21.06 -10.57 -6.80
N SER A 316 22.22 -10.24 -6.22
CA SER A 316 23.53 -10.55 -6.80
C SER A 316 24.05 -11.93 -6.37
N THR A 317 23.76 -12.36 -5.15
CA THR A 317 24.22 -13.64 -4.60
C THR A 317 23.12 -14.69 -4.52
N ALA A 318 21.85 -14.29 -4.65
CA ALA A 318 20.67 -15.11 -4.37
C ALA A 318 20.60 -15.65 -2.92
N GLU A 319 21.34 -15.04 -1.99
CA GLU A 319 21.36 -15.43 -0.59
C GLU A 319 20.24 -14.76 0.21
N VAL A 320 19.79 -15.45 1.27
CA VAL A 320 18.79 -14.95 2.21
C VAL A 320 19.44 -14.74 3.57
N THR A 321 19.37 -13.51 4.09
CA THR A 321 20.02 -13.11 5.35
C THR A 321 19.01 -12.52 6.33
N LEU A 322 19.08 -12.93 7.59
CA LEU A 322 18.27 -12.36 8.68
C LEU A 322 18.71 -10.91 8.96
N LEU A 323 17.74 -10.03 9.14
CA LEU A 323 17.93 -8.61 9.48
C LEU A 323 17.57 -8.30 10.92
N ASP A 324 16.43 -8.81 11.40
CA ASP A 324 15.91 -8.62 12.76
C ASP A 324 15.00 -9.79 13.13
N GLU A 325 15.28 -10.48 14.24
CA GLU A 325 14.51 -11.65 14.71
C GLU A 325 13.07 -11.32 15.11
N ALA A 326 12.80 -10.09 15.54
CA ALA A 326 11.50 -9.66 16.02
C ALA A 326 10.75 -8.77 15.01
N GLY A 327 11.40 -8.43 13.90
CA GLY A 327 10.85 -7.57 12.86
C GLY A 327 9.96 -8.33 11.88
N VAL A 328 8.90 -7.69 11.40
CA VAL A 328 8.04 -8.19 10.32
C VAL A 328 7.50 -7.03 9.48
N ARG A 329 6.80 -7.36 8.38
CA ARG A 329 5.96 -6.43 7.63
C ARG A 329 6.68 -5.16 7.17
N PRO A 330 7.74 -5.28 6.36
CA PRO A 330 8.47 -4.12 5.90
C PRO A 330 7.59 -3.19 5.06
N GLN A 331 7.94 -1.91 5.08
CA GLN A 331 7.50 -0.88 4.15
C GLN A 331 8.70 -0.14 3.59
N ALA A 332 8.66 0.08 2.27
CA ALA A 332 9.61 0.91 1.54
C ALA A 332 8.97 2.24 1.16
N ALA A 333 9.81 3.23 0.88
CA ALA A 333 9.39 4.55 0.44
C ALA A 333 8.64 4.45 -0.90
N GLY A 334 7.48 5.10 -1.01
CA GLY A 334 6.65 5.05 -2.23
C GLY A 334 5.95 3.73 -2.52
N LYS A 335 6.02 2.73 -1.61
CA LYS A 335 5.19 1.53 -1.72
C LYS A 335 3.75 1.88 -1.36
N VAL A 336 2.87 1.83 -2.35
CA VAL A 336 1.42 1.74 -2.19
C VAL A 336 1.13 0.35 -1.59
N ARG A 337 0.31 0.29 -0.54
CA ARG A 337 -0.10 -0.96 0.11
C ARG A 337 -1.52 -1.30 -0.29
#